data_AF-A0A9E1YS23-F1
#
_entry.id   AF-A0A9E1YS23-F1
#
_cell.length_a   1.000
_cell.length_b   1.000
_cell.length_c   1.000
_cell.angle_alpha   90.00
_cell.angle_beta   90.00
_cell.angle_gamma   90.00
#
_symmetry.space_group_name_H-M   'P 1'
#
loop_
_entity.id
_entity.type
_entity.pdbx_description
1 polymer ?
#
loop_
_entity_poly.entity_id
_entity_poly.type
_entity_poly.pdbx_seq_one_letter_code
_entity_poly.pdbx_strand_id
1 'polypeptide(L)'
;MTYNLSPHIRVRSGIYHFVRRVPADLQQHYRSDRVSISLRTRSTNAAYRSAMSINQRLDDYWHGLRLQKMAVPALHLVIDGEADVTDNNPTMMEAVDSYLLLKKDKQSPTFIRAAKRNGRYVAEALGNRPITSYSSSDAATFRDHLFEKGLSLGSVKRIFGSVRSIINLVMREHGIEGSNAFARTYMPDRDDSQDRLPIPQDKMNILQKACQETDDEMRWLIALISDTGMRLSEAVGLHKDDIFLEGPIPHIVVKTHPWRRLKTKSSARHITLVGTSLWAARRLLEHGNDYAFPRYCDGQTCNANSASAALNKW
;
A
#
# COMPACT_ATOMS: atom_id res chain seq x y z
N MET A 1 -71.44 43.14 -21.08
CA MET A 1 -71.51 41.67 -21.19
C MET A 1 -70.15 41.15 -21.64
N THR A 2 -69.42 40.46 -20.77
CA THR A 2 -68.17 39.76 -21.13
C THR A 2 -68.50 38.37 -21.62
N TYR A 3 -68.50 38.16 -22.94
CA TYR A 3 -68.61 36.83 -23.53
C TYR A 3 -67.29 36.08 -23.33
N ASN A 4 -67.32 34.99 -22.56
CA ASN A 4 -66.21 34.08 -22.33
C ASN A 4 -66.05 33.19 -23.59
N LEU A 5 -65.34 33.71 -24.60
CA LEU A 5 -65.26 33.07 -25.91
C LEU A 5 -64.06 32.14 -26.11
N SER A 6 -63.15 31.98 -25.13
CA SER A 6 -62.09 30.96 -25.13
C SER A 6 -61.23 31.04 -23.85
N PRO A 7 -60.60 29.95 -23.40
CA PRO A 7 -59.67 30.00 -22.28
C PRO A 7 -58.55 30.98 -22.63
N HIS A 8 -58.33 31.96 -21.76
CA HIS A 8 -57.23 32.94 -21.82
C HIS A 8 -57.36 34.15 -22.75
N ILE A 9 -58.55 34.51 -23.25
CA ILE A 9 -58.75 35.75 -24.03
C ILE A 9 -59.58 36.79 -23.26
N ARG A 10 -59.18 38.06 -23.28
CA ARG A 10 -59.93 39.20 -22.74
C ARG A 10 -59.94 40.39 -23.71
N VAL A 11 -61.01 41.17 -23.73
CA VAL A 11 -61.12 42.39 -24.57
C VAL A 11 -60.95 43.63 -23.71
N ARG A 12 -60.14 44.59 -24.18
CA ARG A 12 -60.00 45.93 -23.59
C ARG A 12 -60.02 46.97 -24.71
N SER A 13 -60.96 47.92 -24.65
CA SER A 13 -61.10 49.01 -25.64
C SER A 13 -61.11 48.51 -27.10
N GLY A 14 -61.78 47.38 -27.36
CA GLY A 14 -61.90 46.77 -28.69
C GLY A 14 -60.69 45.96 -29.15
N ILE A 15 -59.59 45.89 -28.39
CA ILE A 15 -58.41 45.08 -28.69
C ILE A 15 -58.42 43.80 -27.83
N TYR A 16 -58.12 42.66 -28.46
CA TYR A 16 -57.99 41.38 -27.75
C TYR A 16 -56.62 41.26 -27.06
N HIS A 17 -56.63 40.68 -25.85
CA HIS A 17 -55.48 40.37 -25.03
C HIS A 17 -55.49 38.90 -24.63
N PHE A 18 -54.32 38.27 -24.59
CA PHE A 18 -54.12 36.98 -23.96
C PHE A 18 -53.84 37.17 -22.46
N VAL A 19 -54.48 36.36 -21.61
CA VAL A 19 -54.32 36.38 -20.15
C VAL A 19 -54.34 34.96 -19.60
N ARG A 20 -53.19 34.47 -19.14
CA ARG A 20 -53.05 33.14 -18.51
C ARG A 20 -52.31 33.25 -17.18
N ARG A 21 -52.79 32.53 -16.16
CA ARG A 21 -52.15 32.47 -14.85
C ARG A 21 -50.90 31.59 -14.91
N VAL A 22 -49.83 32.00 -14.25
CA VAL A 22 -48.61 31.19 -14.09
C VAL A 22 -48.87 30.09 -13.05
N PRO A 23 -48.57 28.81 -13.34
CA PRO A 23 -48.68 27.71 -12.39
C PRO A 23 -47.90 27.98 -11.10
N ALA A 24 -48.42 27.54 -9.96
CA ALA A 24 -47.85 27.84 -8.65
C ALA A 24 -46.38 27.39 -8.51
N ASP A 25 -46.06 26.23 -9.07
CA ASP A 25 -44.71 25.64 -9.11
C ASP A 25 -43.69 26.46 -9.93
N LEU A 26 -44.18 27.37 -10.78
CA LEU A 26 -43.37 28.18 -11.69
C LEU A 26 -43.39 29.67 -11.37
N GLN A 27 -44.13 30.11 -10.35
CA GLN A 27 -44.26 31.54 -10.00
C GLN A 27 -42.92 32.19 -9.68
N GLN A 28 -41.98 31.46 -9.08
CA GLN A 28 -40.63 31.94 -8.81
C GLN A 28 -39.85 32.40 -10.05
N HIS A 29 -40.24 31.94 -11.26
CA HIS A 29 -39.60 32.34 -12.52
C HIS A 29 -40.25 33.59 -13.15
N TYR A 30 -41.32 34.14 -12.57
CA TYR A 30 -42.08 35.25 -13.13
C TYR A 30 -42.24 36.38 -12.12
N ARG A 31 -42.16 37.64 -12.59
CA ARG A 31 -42.41 38.83 -11.76
C ARG A 31 -43.89 39.06 -11.44
N SER A 32 -44.79 38.26 -12.00
CA SER A 32 -46.24 38.42 -11.95
C SER A 32 -46.91 37.05 -11.93
N ASP A 33 -48.08 36.97 -11.29
CA ASP A 33 -48.91 35.77 -11.19
C ASP A 33 -49.59 35.38 -12.51
N ARG A 34 -49.51 36.26 -13.53
CA ARG A 34 -50.15 36.09 -14.84
C ARG A 34 -49.31 36.67 -15.96
N VAL A 35 -49.36 36.00 -17.11
CA VAL A 35 -48.88 36.50 -18.40
C VAL A 35 -50.04 37.21 -19.08
N SER A 36 -49.88 38.51 -19.32
CA SER A 36 -50.86 39.32 -20.05
C SER A 36 -50.20 40.05 -21.20
N ILE A 37 -50.63 39.77 -22.44
CA ILE A 37 -50.08 40.38 -23.64
C ILE A 37 -51.20 40.81 -24.60
N SER A 38 -51.01 41.95 -25.26
CA SER A 38 -51.93 42.41 -26.30
C SER A 38 -51.76 41.57 -27.56
N LEU A 39 -52.85 41.09 -28.13
CA LEU A 39 -52.87 40.38 -29.41
C LEU A 39 -52.91 41.35 -30.61
N ARG A 40 -52.97 42.66 -30.36
CA ARG A 40 -52.94 43.74 -31.37
C ARG A 40 -53.95 43.56 -32.50
N THR A 41 -55.10 42.94 -32.20
CA THR A 41 -56.15 42.68 -33.18
C THR A 41 -57.53 42.95 -32.59
N ARG A 42 -58.46 43.37 -33.46
CA ARG A 42 -59.90 43.48 -33.17
C ARG A 42 -60.70 42.31 -33.74
N SER A 43 -60.04 41.40 -34.48
CA SER A 43 -60.68 40.23 -35.08
C SER A 43 -60.65 39.04 -34.11
N THR A 44 -61.82 38.47 -33.83
CA THR A 44 -61.97 37.27 -32.98
C THR A 44 -61.15 36.08 -33.48
N ASN A 45 -61.19 35.79 -34.79
CA ASN A 45 -60.49 34.64 -35.38
C ASN A 45 -58.96 34.77 -35.29
N ALA A 46 -58.43 35.97 -35.59
CA ALA A 46 -57.01 36.27 -35.42
C ALA A 46 -56.59 36.17 -33.95
N ALA A 47 -57.40 36.70 -33.03
CA ALA A 47 -57.14 36.62 -31.59
C ALA A 47 -57.07 35.16 -31.11
N TYR A 48 -57.99 34.31 -31.56
CA TYR A 48 -58.00 32.89 -31.20
C TYR A 48 -56.75 32.15 -31.66
N ARG A 49 -56.35 32.33 -32.94
CA ARG A 49 -55.14 31.70 -33.49
C ARG A 49 -53.88 32.14 -32.74
N SER A 50 -53.73 33.44 -32.48
CA SER A 50 -52.60 33.96 -31.72
C SER A 50 -52.59 33.45 -30.28
N ALA A 51 -53.74 33.46 -29.60
CA ALA A 51 -53.87 32.96 -28.24
C ALA A 51 -53.48 31.48 -28.11
N MET A 52 -53.88 30.63 -29.06
CA MET A 52 -53.52 29.21 -29.09
C MET A 52 -52.01 29.01 -29.26
N SER A 53 -51.38 29.74 -30.19
CA SER A 53 -49.92 29.65 -30.40
C SER A 53 -49.13 30.11 -29.15
N ILE A 54 -49.57 31.20 -28.50
CA ILE A 54 -48.97 31.67 -27.25
C ILE A 54 -49.17 30.63 -26.14
N ASN A 55 -50.35 30.00 -26.06
CA ASN A 55 -50.66 29.01 -25.04
C ASN A 55 -49.72 27.80 -25.14
N GLN A 56 -49.58 27.25 -26.35
CA GLN A 56 -48.68 26.13 -26.62
C GLN A 56 -47.23 26.48 -26.25
N ARG A 57 -46.77 27.66 -26.67
CA ARG A 57 -45.40 28.10 -26.36
C ARG A 57 -45.13 28.24 -24.86
N LEU A 58 -46.14 28.66 -24.08
CA LEU A 58 -46.05 28.69 -22.62
C LEU A 58 -46.03 27.28 -22.03
N ASP A 59 -46.82 26.35 -22.56
CA ASP A 59 -46.81 24.95 -22.11
C ASP A 59 -45.46 24.28 -22.35
N ASP A 60 -44.87 24.46 -23.54
CA ASP A 60 -43.55 23.90 -23.86
C ASP A 60 -42.46 24.48 -22.95
N TYR A 61 -42.49 25.80 -22.72
CA TYR A 61 -41.54 26.47 -21.83
C TYR A 61 -41.67 26.00 -20.38
N TRP A 62 -42.90 25.94 -19.86
CA TRP A 62 -43.19 25.46 -18.51
C TRP A 62 -42.83 23.98 -18.33
N HIS A 63 -43.01 23.15 -19.37
CA HIS A 63 -42.57 21.77 -19.37
C HIS A 63 -41.04 21.66 -19.28
N GLY A 64 -40.29 22.46 -20.06
CA GLY A 64 -38.83 22.50 -19.99
C GLY A 64 -38.31 22.89 -18.60
N LEU A 65 -38.91 23.88 -17.94
CA LEU A 65 -38.56 24.26 -16.56
C LEU A 65 -38.78 23.13 -15.56
N ARG A 66 -39.82 22.31 -15.75
CA ARG A 66 -40.10 21.15 -14.89
C ARG A 66 -39.09 20.04 -15.12
N LEU A 67 -38.73 19.76 -16.38
CA LEU A 67 -37.71 18.78 -16.73
C LEU A 67 -36.34 19.14 -16.14
N GLN A 68 -35.96 20.42 -16.11
CA GLN A 68 -34.71 20.88 -15.48
C GLN A 68 -34.64 20.59 -13.97
N LYS A 69 -35.78 20.60 -13.28
CA LYS A 69 -35.86 20.30 -11.84
C LYS A 69 -36.14 18.82 -11.54
N MET A 70 -36.46 18.03 -12.56
CA MET A 70 -36.78 16.63 -12.39
C MET A 70 -35.50 15.85 -12.07
N ALA A 71 -35.52 15.05 -11.01
CA ALA A 71 -34.47 14.06 -10.80
C ALA A 71 -34.40 13.12 -12.01
N VAL A 72 -33.21 12.63 -12.35
CA VAL A 72 -33.01 11.74 -13.51
C VAL A 72 -34.04 10.61 -13.49
N PRO A 73 -34.99 10.59 -14.45
CA PRO A 73 -36.03 9.58 -14.46
C PRO A 73 -35.40 8.20 -14.57
N ALA A 74 -35.91 7.25 -13.78
CA ALA A 74 -35.40 5.88 -13.76
C ALA A 74 -33.89 5.77 -13.48
N LEU A 75 -33.33 6.65 -12.64
CA LEU A 75 -31.93 6.54 -12.18
C LEU A 75 -31.58 5.13 -11.65
N HIS A 76 -32.55 4.44 -11.03
CA HIS A 76 -32.40 3.05 -10.57
C HIS A 76 -32.26 1.99 -11.69
N LEU A 77 -32.56 2.35 -12.94
CA LEU A 77 -32.34 1.52 -14.13
C LEU A 77 -31.04 1.87 -14.87
N VAL A 78 -30.37 2.95 -14.46
CA VAL A 78 -29.01 3.22 -14.93
C VAL A 78 -28.13 2.14 -14.32
N ILE A 79 -27.45 1.39 -15.18
CA ILE A 79 -26.42 0.45 -14.76
C ILE A 79 -25.35 1.30 -14.08
N ASP A 80 -25.33 1.31 -12.74
CA ASP A 80 -24.15 1.77 -12.00
C ASP A 80 -23.02 0.86 -12.46
N GLY A 81 -22.03 1.43 -13.15
CA GLY A 81 -20.85 0.70 -13.64
C GLY A 81 -20.01 0.06 -12.54
N GLU A 82 -20.45 0.14 -11.28
CA GLU A 82 -19.79 -0.43 -10.10
C GLU A 82 -20.56 -1.60 -9.48
N ALA A 83 -21.83 -1.85 -9.81
CA ALA A 83 -22.67 -2.75 -9.01
C ALA A 83 -22.75 -4.21 -9.52
N ASP A 84 -22.32 -4.53 -10.75
CA ASP A 84 -22.47 -5.92 -11.26
C ASP A 84 -21.40 -6.38 -12.26
N VAL A 85 -20.24 -5.71 -12.28
CA VAL A 85 -19.02 -6.36 -12.80
C VAL A 85 -18.40 -7.05 -11.60
N THR A 86 -18.57 -8.38 -11.50
CA THR A 86 -17.71 -9.16 -10.61
C THR A 86 -16.28 -8.88 -11.03
N ASP A 87 -15.59 -8.05 -10.25
CA ASP A 87 -14.19 -7.71 -10.45
C ASP A 87 -13.38 -8.99 -10.22
N ASN A 88 -13.25 -9.80 -11.29
CA ASN A 88 -12.54 -11.07 -11.32
C ASN A 88 -11.02 -10.88 -11.21
N ASN A 89 -10.55 -9.67 -10.91
CA ASN A 89 -9.15 -9.44 -10.62
C ASN A 89 -8.76 -10.07 -9.27
N PRO A 90 -7.51 -10.52 -9.12
CA PRO A 90 -7.06 -11.17 -7.90
C PRO A 90 -7.28 -10.28 -6.68
N THR A 91 -7.83 -10.86 -5.61
CA THR A 91 -7.84 -10.25 -4.28
C THR A 91 -6.42 -10.06 -3.75
N MET A 92 -6.25 -9.25 -2.70
CA MET A 92 -4.92 -9.03 -2.11
C MET A 92 -4.24 -10.34 -1.69
N MET A 93 -4.99 -11.29 -1.11
CA MET A 93 -4.44 -12.57 -0.68
C MET A 93 -4.12 -13.48 -1.86
N GLU A 94 -4.97 -13.53 -2.90
CA GLU A 94 -4.66 -14.28 -4.14
C GLU A 94 -3.45 -13.68 -4.85
N ALA A 95 -3.32 -12.35 -4.86
CA ALA A 95 -2.14 -11.67 -5.39
C ALA A 95 -0.87 -12.04 -4.63
N VAL A 96 -0.93 -12.24 -3.31
CA VAL A 96 0.21 -12.75 -2.53
C VAL A 96 0.57 -14.17 -2.98
N ASP A 97 -0.41 -15.05 -3.16
CA ASP A 97 -0.15 -16.43 -3.55
C ASP A 97 0.41 -16.52 -4.98
N SER A 98 -0.15 -15.76 -5.94
CA SER A 98 0.41 -15.61 -7.29
C SER A 98 1.83 -15.05 -7.26
N TYR A 99 2.08 -14.01 -6.45
CA TYR A 99 3.42 -13.42 -6.30
C TYR A 99 4.44 -14.44 -5.77
N LEU A 100 4.04 -15.27 -4.80
CA LEU A 100 4.90 -16.32 -4.28
C LEU A 100 5.15 -17.39 -5.34
N LEU A 101 4.11 -17.86 -6.03
CA LEU A 101 4.21 -18.87 -7.08
C LEU A 101 5.19 -18.43 -8.20
N LEU A 102 5.07 -17.18 -8.66
CA LEU A 102 5.96 -16.59 -9.67
C LEU A 102 7.41 -16.45 -9.18
N LYS A 103 7.64 -16.36 -7.86
CA LYS A 103 8.97 -16.21 -7.26
C LYS A 103 9.50 -17.48 -6.59
N LYS A 104 9.00 -18.66 -6.99
CA LYS A 104 9.39 -19.97 -6.42
C LYS A 104 10.90 -20.18 -6.25
N ASP A 105 11.71 -19.70 -7.19
CA ASP A 105 13.17 -19.87 -7.17
C ASP A 105 13.90 -19.09 -6.06
N LYS A 106 13.21 -18.14 -5.39
CA LYS A 106 13.78 -17.25 -4.36
C LYS A 106 13.07 -17.35 -3.01
N GLN A 107 12.29 -18.40 -2.79
CA GLN A 107 11.46 -18.58 -1.59
C GLN A 107 12.24 -19.04 -0.36
N SER A 108 12.93 -18.12 0.31
CA SER A 108 13.29 -18.40 1.71
C SER A 108 12.02 -18.44 2.59
N PRO A 109 11.98 -19.26 3.67
CA PRO A 109 10.84 -19.28 4.59
C PRO A 109 10.51 -17.90 5.17
N THR A 110 11.54 -17.07 5.39
CA THR A 110 11.38 -15.67 5.86
C THR A 110 10.73 -14.79 4.79
N PHE A 111 11.06 -14.98 3.51
CA PHE A 111 10.43 -14.26 2.40
C PHE A 111 8.95 -14.60 2.28
N ILE A 112 8.59 -15.89 2.35
CA ILE A 112 7.19 -16.34 2.32
C ILE A 112 6.41 -15.74 3.49
N ARG A 113 6.94 -15.87 4.71
CA ARG A 113 6.29 -15.32 5.91
C ARG A 113 6.10 -13.81 5.82
N ALA A 114 7.10 -13.08 5.31
CA ALA A 114 7.02 -11.64 5.14
C ALA A 114 5.93 -11.23 4.13
N ALA A 115 5.89 -11.87 2.96
CA ALA A 115 4.87 -11.57 1.94
C ALA A 115 3.45 -11.84 2.47
N LYS A 116 3.22 -13.03 3.07
CA LYS A 116 1.93 -13.39 3.67
C LYS A 116 1.52 -12.45 4.79
N ARG A 117 2.45 -12.10 5.70
CA ARG A 117 2.18 -11.13 6.78
C ARG A 117 1.79 -9.76 6.22
N ASN A 118 2.53 -9.26 5.23
CA ASN A 118 2.28 -7.93 4.68
C ASN A 118 0.95 -7.89 3.93
N GLY A 119 0.57 -8.95 3.19
CA GLY A 119 -0.76 -9.08 2.60
C GLY A 119 -1.88 -9.14 3.62
N ARG A 120 -1.69 -9.89 4.72
CA ARG A 120 -2.64 -9.90 5.84
C ARG A 120 -2.84 -8.53 6.47
N TYR A 121 -1.77 -7.74 6.64
CA TYR A 121 -1.92 -6.39 7.17
C TYR A 121 -2.81 -5.51 6.28
N VAL A 122 -2.72 -5.66 4.96
CA VAL A 122 -3.62 -4.96 4.03
C VAL A 122 -5.06 -5.46 4.21
N ALA A 123 -5.26 -6.78 4.24
CA ALA A 123 -6.59 -7.38 4.40
C ALA A 123 -7.24 -7.03 5.76
N GLU A 124 -6.46 -6.97 6.84
CA GLU A 124 -6.90 -6.55 8.17
C GLU A 124 -7.33 -5.08 8.20
N ALA A 125 -6.62 -4.20 7.48
CA ALA A 125 -6.90 -2.77 7.48
C ALA A 125 -8.00 -2.35 6.49
N LEU A 126 -8.10 -3.01 5.34
CA LEU A 126 -8.86 -2.54 4.18
C LEU A 126 -9.81 -3.60 3.58
N GLY A 127 -9.88 -4.79 4.19
CA GLY A 127 -10.58 -5.96 3.65
C GLY A 127 -9.79 -6.71 2.58
N ASN A 128 -10.08 -7.99 2.37
CA ASN A 128 -9.51 -8.77 1.27
C ASN A 128 -10.33 -8.54 -0.02
N ARG A 129 -10.10 -7.42 -0.69
CA ARG A 129 -10.75 -7.04 -1.95
C ARG A 129 -9.79 -7.12 -3.15
N PRO A 130 -10.31 -7.11 -4.40
CA PRO A 130 -9.50 -7.08 -5.63
C PRO A 130 -8.43 -5.99 -5.60
N ILE A 131 -7.24 -6.28 -6.10
CA ILE A 131 -6.10 -5.33 -6.08
C ILE A 131 -6.37 -4.03 -6.84
N THR A 132 -7.31 -4.04 -7.78
CA THR A 132 -7.82 -2.92 -8.60
C THR A 132 -8.79 -2.02 -7.85
N SER A 133 -9.43 -2.54 -6.80
CA SER A 133 -10.45 -1.80 -6.02
C SER A 133 -9.86 -0.90 -4.94
N TYR A 134 -8.55 -0.98 -4.66
CA TYR A 134 -7.89 -0.08 -3.72
C TYR A 134 -7.64 1.29 -4.34
N SER A 135 -7.90 2.33 -3.57
CA SER A 135 -7.67 3.74 -3.90
C SER A 135 -6.43 4.31 -3.20
N SER A 136 -6.00 5.50 -3.60
CA SER A 136 -4.89 6.19 -2.92
C SER A 136 -5.24 6.59 -1.48
N SER A 137 -6.51 6.89 -1.20
CA SER A 137 -7.01 7.11 0.17
C SER A 137 -6.92 5.84 1.02
N ASP A 138 -7.22 4.68 0.44
CA ASP A 138 -7.04 3.40 1.15
C ASP A 138 -5.59 3.17 1.55
N ALA A 139 -4.65 3.51 0.66
CA ALA A 139 -3.24 3.41 0.97
C ALA A 139 -2.82 4.35 2.12
N ALA A 140 -3.45 5.53 2.26
CA ALA A 140 -3.25 6.40 3.41
C ALA A 140 -3.83 5.78 4.70
N THR A 141 -5.04 5.25 4.65
CA THR A 141 -5.66 4.53 5.78
C THR A 141 -4.80 3.35 6.23
N PHE A 142 -4.26 2.57 5.28
CA PHE A 142 -3.35 1.46 5.59
C PHE A 142 -2.05 1.94 6.26
N ARG A 143 -1.47 3.05 5.80
CA ARG A 143 -0.30 3.65 6.45
C ARG A 143 -0.60 3.99 7.90
N ASP A 144 -1.74 4.64 8.14
CA ASP A 144 -2.11 5.10 9.49
C ASP A 144 -2.39 3.92 10.41
N HIS A 145 -3.08 2.88 9.91
CA HIS A 145 -3.25 1.61 10.61
C HIS A 145 -1.91 0.95 11.04
N LEU A 146 -0.88 1.00 10.17
CA LEU A 146 0.44 0.47 10.52
C LEU A 146 1.15 1.29 11.60
N PHE A 147 0.95 2.61 11.63
CA PHE A 147 1.48 3.45 12.70
C PHE A 147 0.74 3.24 14.02
N GLU A 148 -0.58 3.07 14.00
CA GLU A 148 -1.38 2.72 15.17
C GLU A 148 -0.95 1.37 15.79
N LYS A 149 -0.51 0.43 14.95
CA LYS A 149 0.14 -0.82 15.39
C LYS A 149 1.54 -0.64 16.02
N GLY A 150 2.04 0.59 16.13
CA GLY A 150 3.33 0.90 16.76
C GLY A 150 4.55 0.62 15.88
N LEU A 151 4.40 0.53 14.56
CA LEU A 151 5.53 0.30 13.65
C LEU A 151 6.27 1.59 13.34
N SER A 152 7.61 1.53 13.34
CA SER A 152 8.46 2.65 12.89
C SER A 152 8.31 2.95 11.39
N LEU A 153 8.59 4.18 10.99
CA LEU A 153 8.56 4.65 9.61
C LEU A 153 9.36 3.75 8.67
N GLY A 154 10.54 3.31 9.10
CA GLY A 154 11.35 2.37 8.33
C GLY A 154 10.66 1.02 8.10
N SER A 155 9.89 0.53 9.08
CA SER A 155 9.11 -0.70 8.95
C SER A 155 7.90 -0.51 8.03
N VAL A 156 7.18 0.60 8.16
CA VAL A 156 6.06 0.96 7.28
C VAL A 156 6.52 1.05 5.83
N LYS A 157 7.60 1.80 5.54
CA LYS A 157 8.18 1.92 4.18
C LYS A 157 8.54 0.56 3.57
N ARG A 158 9.10 -0.36 4.38
CA ARG A 158 9.42 -1.75 3.94
C ARG A 158 8.16 -2.55 3.60
N ILE A 159 7.11 -2.45 4.42
CA ILE A 159 5.82 -3.12 4.18
C ILE A 159 5.21 -2.60 2.87
N PHE A 160 5.15 -1.27 2.69
CA PHE A 160 4.69 -0.65 1.44
C PHE A 160 5.53 -1.07 0.23
N GLY A 161 6.85 -1.18 0.37
CA GLY A 161 7.72 -1.71 -0.69
C GLY A 161 7.35 -3.14 -1.10
N SER A 162 7.04 -3.99 -0.13
CA SER A 162 6.58 -5.36 -0.38
C SER A 162 5.20 -5.40 -1.05
N VAL A 163 4.22 -4.66 -0.53
CA VAL A 163 2.85 -4.62 -1.07
C VAL A 163 2.86 -4.11 -2.51
N ARG A 164 3.58 -3.01 -2.77
CA ARG A 164 3.78 -2.49 -4.13
C ARG A 164 4.37 -3.54 -5.08
N SER A 165 5.38 -4.29 -4.62
CA SER A 165 6.03 -5.32 -5.42
C SER A 165 5.10 -6.50 -5.75
N ILE A 166 4.22 -6.86 -4.80
CA ILE A 166 3.21 -7.90 -4.99
C ILE A 166 2.22 -7.46 -6.06
N ILE A 167 1.56 -6.32 -5.84
CA ILE A 167 0.52 -5.80 -6.72
C ILE A 167 1.07 -5.55 -8.12
N ASN A 168 2.21 -4.86 -8.25
CA ASN A 168 2.78 -4.55 -9.57
C ASN A 168 3.17 -5.80 -10.37
N LEU A 169 3.66 -6.86 -9.71
CA LEU A 169 3.99 -8.10 -10.41
C LEU A 169 2.72 -8.78 -10.93
N VAL A 170 1.69 -8.87 -10.09
CA VAL A 170 0.42 -9.52 -10.43
C VAL A 170 -0.32 -8.73 -11.51
N MET A 171 -0.36 -7.39 -11.42
CA MET A 171 -0.94 -6.56 -12.47
C MET A 171 -0.28 -6.82 -13.83
N ARG A 172 1.06 -6.88 -13.87
CA ARG A 172 1.79 -7.17 -15.11
C ARG A 172 1.54 -8.58 -15.64
N GLU A 173 1.47 -9.58 -14.75
CA GLU A 173 1.23 -10.97 -15.15
C GLU A 173 -0.17 -11.18 -15.72
N HIS A 174 -1.18 -10.52 -15.13
CA HIS A 174 -2.58 -10.63 -15.53
C HIS A 174 -3.00 -9.59 -16.58
N GLY A 175 -2.09 -8.75 -17.07
CA GLY A 175 -2.41 -7.70 -18.04
C GLY A 175 -3.36 -6.63 -17.50
N ILE A 176 -3.37 -6.39 -16.19
CA ILE A 176 -4.23 -5.41 -15.54
C ILE A 176 -3.66 -4.01 -15.78
N GLU A 177 -4.45 -3.17 -16.46
CA GLU A 177 -4.12 -1.78 -16.71
C GLU A 177 -4.47 -0.87 -15.51
N GLY A 178 -3.83 0.30 -15.46
CA GLY A 178 -4.05 1.29 -14.40
C GLY A 178 -2.86 1.46 -13.45
N SER A 179 -3.11 2.13 -12.32
CA SER A 179 -2.06 2.47 -11.35
C SER A 179 -2.27 1.77 -10.02
N ASN A 180 -1.18 1.28 -9.44
CA ASN A 180 -1.20 0.75 -8.09
C ASN A 180 -1.47 1.85 -7.05
N ALA A 181 -2.56 1.71 -6.30
CA ALA A 181 -2.97 2.63 -5.24
C ALA A 181 -1.89 2.92 -4.18
N PHE A 182 -1.03 1.95 -3.89
CA PHE A 182 0.03 2.05 -2.89
C PHE A 182 1.34 2.64 -3.43
N ALA A 183 1.41 3.00 -4.72
CA ALA A 183 2.66 3.37 -5.39
C ALA A 183 3.32 4.64 -4.82
N ARG A 184 2.51 5.67 -4.50
CA ARG A 184 2.95 7.03 -4.18
C ARG A 184 2.35 7.57 -2.88
N THR A 185 2.08 6.69 -1.91
CA THR A 185 1.55 7.11 -0.60
C THR A 185 2.54 8.02 0.11
N TYR A 186 2.07 9.20 0.53
CA TYR A 186 2.87 10.12 1.33
C TYR A 186 3.25 9.48 2.67
N MET A 187 4.52 9.60 3.04
CA MET A 187 5.07 9.08 4.29
C MET A 187 5.56 10.28 5.11
N PRO A 188 4.97 10.56 6.28
CA PRO A 188 5.40 11.70 7.10
C PRO A 188 6.82 11.48 7.62
N ASP A 189 7.53 12.58 7.84
CA ASP A 189 8.81 12.54 8.55
C ASP A 189 8.53 12.25 10.03
N ARG A 190 9.25 11.27 10.58
CA ARG A 190 9.12 10.82 11.96
C ARG A 190 10.53 10.57 12.50
N ASP A 191 10.81 11.12 13.67
CA ASP A 191 12.04 10.82 14.41
C ASP A 191 11.84 9.55 15.24
N ASP A 192 11.63 8.42 14.56
CA ASP A 192 11.43 7.10 15.17
C ASP A 192 12.58 6.14 14.88
N SER A 193 13.66 6.63 14.26
CA SER A 193 14.92 5.91 14.10
C SER A 193 15.83 6.21 15.28
N GLN A 194 16.23 5.16 15.99
CA GLN A 194 17.33 5.23 16.93
C GLN A 194 18.64 4.99 16.17
N ASP A 195 19.57 5.93 16.27
CA ASP A 195 20.90 5.76 15.71
C ASP A 195 21.66 4.66 16.45
N ARG A 196 22.28 3.76 15.68
CA ARG A 196 23.11 2.70 16.24
C ARG A 196 24.51 3.25 16.48
N LEU A 197 24.79 3.61 17.73
CA LEU A 197 26.10 4.08 18.12
C LEU A 197 27.12 2.92 18.17
N PRO A 198 28.39 3.16 17.80
CA PRO A 198 29.46 2.20 18.02
C PRO A 198 29.61 1.86 19.51
N ILE A 199 30.05 0.64 19.81
CA ILE A 199 30.38 0.24 21.18
C ILE A 199 31.66 0.99 21.59
N PRO A 200 31.67 1.74 22.71
CA PRO A 200 32.86 2.40 23.21
C PRO A 200 34.01 1.41 23.48
N GLN A 201 35.26 1.84 23.24
CA GLN A 201 36.42 0.95 23.34
C GLN A 201 36.62 0.35 24.74
N ASP A 202 36.35 1.13 25.80
CA ASP A 202 36.41 0.66 27.18
C ASP A 202 35.40 -0.48 27.42
N LYS A 203 34.18 -0.36 26.89
CA LYS A 203 33.15 -1.40 26.97
C LYS A 203 33.51 -2.61 26.12
N MET A 204 34.13 -2.40 24.96
CA MET A 204 34.61 -3.50 24.11
C MET A 204 35.68 -4.33 24.85
N ASN A 205 36.64 -3.68 25.51
CA ASN A 205 37.68 -4.38 26.27
C ASN A 205 37.09 -5.21 27.42
N ILE A 206 36.08 -4.67 28.13
CA ILE A 206 35.37 -5.39 29.19
C ILE A 206 34.66 -6.63 28.61
N LEU A 207 33.95 -6.46 27.49
CA LEU A 207 33.24 -7.55 26.82
C LEU A 207 34.21 -8.66 26.40
N GLN A 208 35.30 -8.31 25.73
CA GLN A 208 36.32 -9.25 25.27
C GLN A 208 36.97 -10.02 26.44
N LYS A 209 37.25 -9.33 27.54
CA LYS A 209 37.78 -9.99 28.75
C LYS A 209 36.77 -10.97 29.35
N ALA A 210 35.50 -10.57 29.46
CA ALA A 210 34.44 -11.46 29.95
C ALA A 210 34.25 -12.70 29.04
N CYS A 211 34.45 -12.54 27.72
CA CYS A 211 34.46 -13.65 26.78
C CYS A 211 35.57 -14.66 27.09
N GLN A 212 36.78 -14.17 27.38
CA GLN A 212 37.94 -15.00 27.74
C GLN A 212 37.79 -15.68 29.10
N GLU A 213 37.17 -15.02 30.08
CA GLU A 213 36.95 -15.57 31.41
C GLU A 213 35.89 -16.69 31.40
N THR A 214 34.84 -16.56 30.59
CA THR A 214 33.77 -17.57 30.50
C THR A 214 34.15 -18.74 29.58
N ASP A 215 34.83 -18.44 28.47
CA ASP A 215 35.46 -19.42 27.59
C ASP A 215 34.54 -20.55 27.09
N ASP A 216 33.36 -20.17 26.59
CA ASP A 216 32.39 -21.08 25.99
C ASP A 216 32.11 -20.75 24.50
N GLU A 217 31.45 -21.68 23.80
CA GLU A 217 31.09 -21.56 22.38
C GLU A 217 30.40 -20.22 22.05
N MET A 218 29.52 -19.73 22.92
CA MET A 218 28.79 -18.48 22.68
C MET A 218 29.71 -17.26 22.83
N ARG A 219 30.68 -17.31 23.75
CA ARG A 219 31.64 -16.23 23.97
C ARG A 219 32.73 -16.22 22.92
N TRP A 220 33.11 -17.38 22.38
CA TRP A 220 33.97 -17.47 21.21
C TRP A 220 33.31 -16.79 20.01
N LEU A 221 31.99 -16.94 19.82
CA LEU A 221 31.27 -16.25 18.75
C LEU A 221 31.31 -14.73 18.90
N ILE A 222 31.05 -14.21 20.10
CA ILE A 222 31.11 -12.76 20.38
C ILE A 222 32.53 -12.23 20.18
N ALA A 223 33.52 -12.91 20.76
CA ALA A 223 34.93 -12.57 20.61
C ALA A 223 35.34 -12.53 19.14
N LEU A 224 34.92 -13.52 18.35
CA LEU A 224 35.24 -13.60 16.93
C LEU A 224 34.68 -12.40 16.16
N ILE A 225 33.40 -12.06 16.34
CA ILE A 225 32.79 -10.95 15.59
C ILE A 225 33.24 -9.56 16.08
N SER A 226 33.76 -9.47 17.32
CA SER A 226 34.17 -8.21 17.93
C SER A 226 35.28 -7.49 17.16
N ASP A 227 36.31 -8.22 16.71
CA ASP A 227 37.43 -7.64 15.95
C ASP A 227 37.24 -7.78 14.43
N THR A 228 36.51 -8.81 13.97
CA THR A 228 36.44 -9.15 12.54
C THR A 228 35.35 -8.38 11.78
N GLY A 229 34.36 -7.84 12.49
CA GLY A 229 33.19 -7.20 11.88
C GLY A 229 32.37 -8.14 10.98
N MET A 230 32.52 -9.45 11.14
CA MET A 230 31.75 -10.44 10.39
C MET A 230 30.26 -10.29 10.68
N ARG A 231 29.43 -10.53 9.67
CA ARG A 231 27.99 -10.70 9.94
C ARG A 231 27.84 -11.93 10.83
N LEU A 232 26.95 -11.89 11.80
CA LEU A 232 26.71 -13.02 12.71
C LEU A 232 26.49 -14.33 11.95
N SER A 233 25.71 -14.31 10.86
CA SER A 233 25.49 -15.49 10.03
C SER A 233 26.77 -16.00 9.36
N GLU A 234 27.69 -15.12 8.96
CA GLU A 234 28.98 -15.52 8.38
C GLU A 234 29.80 -16.29 9.39
N ALA A 235 29.88 -15.80 10.64
CA ALA A 235 30.62 -16.43 11.72
C ALA A 235 29.99 -17.77 12.16
N VAL A 236 28.68 -17.78 12.40
CA VAL A 236 27.94 -18.98 12.83
C VAL A 236 28.09 -20.15 11.83
N GLY A 237 28.13 -19.86 10.54
CA GLY A 237 28.25 -20.89 9.50
C GLY A 237 29.66 -21.11 8.99
N LEU A 238 30.70 -20.86 9.80
CA LEU A 238 32.09 -21.19 9.49
C LEU A 238 32.34 -22.70 9.63
N HIS A 239 33.13 -23.23 8.71
CA HIS A 239 33.76 -24.53 8.82
C HIS A 239 35.19 -24.36 9.34
N LYS A 240 35.77 -25.37 10.00
CA LYS A 240 37.16 -25.32 10.48
C LYS A 240 38.17 -25.04 9.36
N ASP A 241 37.91 -25.56 8.16
CA ASP A 241 38.74 -25.35 6.96
C ASP A 241 38.67 -23.91 6.43
N ASP A 242 37.82 -23.07 7.01
CA ASP A 242 37.78 -21.64 6.71
C ASP A 242 38.75 -20.84 7.59
N ILE A 243 39.33 -21.45 8.64
CA ILE A 243 40.15 -20.81 9.66
C ILE A 243 41.61 -21.24 9.46
N PHE A 244 42.48 -20.29 9.13
CA PHE A 244 43.90 -20.51 8.88
C PHE A 244 44.71 -19.81 9.96
N LEU A 245 45.23 -20.58 10.91
CA LEU A 245 46.09 -20.05 11.99
C LEU A 245 47.58 -20.27 11.72
N GLU A 246 47.91 -21.20 10.82
CA GLU A 246 49.27 -21.48 10.40
C GLU A 246 49.70 -20.51 9.29
N GLY A 247 50.78 -19.77 9.52
CA GLY A 247 51.31 -18.80 8.58
C GLY A 247 51.59 -17.43 9.21
N PRO A 248 52.20 -16.50 8.45
CA PRO A 248 52.59 -15.19 8.98
C PRO A 248 51.39 -14.30 9.31
N ILE A 249 50.23 -14.54 8.67
CA ILE A 249 49.01 -13.75 8.86
C ILE A 249 47.83 -14.70 9.08
N PRO A 250 47.47 -14.99 10.34
CA PRO A 250 46.27 -15.74 10.66
C PRO A 250 45.02 -15.07 10.10
N HIS A 251 44.12 -15.83 9.46
CA HIS A 251 42.94 -15.26 8.81
C HIS A 251 41.79 -16.26 8.66
N ILE A 252 40.60 -15.72 8.39
CA ILE A 252 39.41 -16.47 8.00
C ILE A 252 39.08 -16.21 6.54
N VAL A 253 38.73 -17.27 5.82
CA VAL A 253 38.24 -17.21 4.44
C VAL A 253 36.72 -17.24 4.45
N VAL A 254 36.09 -16.08 4.31
CA VAL A 254 34.64 -16.00 4.17
C VAL A 254 34.27 -16.36 2.74
N LYS A 255 33.69 -17.55 2.54
CA LYS A 255 33.21 -18.05 1.23
C LYS A 255 31.75 -18.52 1.30
N THR A 256 31.20 -18.99 0.18
CA THR A 256 29.86 -19.59 0.17
C THR A 256 29.94 -21.06 0.54
N HIS A 257 28.94 -21.55 1.26
CA HIS A 257 28.78 -22.97 1.61
C HIS A 257 27.35 -23.44 1.29
N PRO A 258 27.11 -24.76 1.14
CA PRO A 258 25.76 -25.31 0.93
C PRO A 258 24.75 -24.89 1.99
N TRP A 259 25.15 -24.91 3.28
CA TRP A 259 24.31 -24.51 4.43
C TRP A 259 24.22 -23.00 4.63
N ARG A 260 25.12 -22.22 4.02
CA ARG A 260 25.20 -20.78 4.20
C ARG A 260 25.64 -20.06 2.93
N ARG A 261 24.67 -19.44 2.27
CA ARG A 261 24.92 -18.52 1.15
C ARG A 261 25.44 -17.16 1.63
N LEU A 262 26.23 -16.52 0.78
CA LEU A 262 26.62 -15.13 0.96
C LEU A 262 25.59 -14.17 0.37
N LYS A 263 25.48 -12.97 0.95
CA LYS A 263 24.53 -11.94 0.49
C LYS A 263 24.83 -11.46 -0.93
N THR A 264 26.11 -11.28 -1.26
CA THR A 264 26.61 -10.82 -2.56
C THR A 264 27.94 -11.51 -2.87
N LYS A 265 28.35 -11.53 -4.14
CA LYS A 265 29.69 -12.00 -4.54
C LYS A 265 30.81 -11.25 -3.81
N SER A 266 30.63 -9.95 -3.60
CA SER A 266 31.58 -9.09 -2.85
C SER A 266 31.68 -9.39 -1.35
N SER A 267 30.82 -10.25 -0.79
CA SER A 267 30.94 -10.64 0.62
C SER A 267 32.05 -11.67 0.84
N ALA A 268 32.52 -12.35 -0.22
CA ALA A 268 33.62 -13.30 -0.13
C ALA A 268 34.94 -12.53 0.05
N ARG A 269 35.68 -12.83 1.12
CA ARG A 269 36.87 -12.08 1.52
C ARG A 269 37.73 -12.85 2.51
N HIS A 270 39.00 -12.46 2.63
CA HIS A 270 39.88 -12.88 3.71
C HIS A 270 39.79 -11.84 4.83
N ILE A 271 39.71 -12.29 6.08
CA ILE A 271 39.67 -11.41 7.25
C ILE A 271 40.79 -11.81 8.18
N THR A 272 41.73 -10.91 8.42
CA THR A 272 42.83 -11.14 9.36
C THR A 272 42.28 -11.31 10.78
N LEU A 273 42.85 -12.28 11.50
CA LEU A 273 42.55 -12.54 12.90
C LEU A 273 43.59 -11.86 13.78
N VAL A 274 43.11 -11.02 14.70
CA VAL A 274 43.93 -10.28 15.67
C VAL A 274 43.25 -10.30 17.04
N GLY A 275 44.00 -10.00 18.10
CA GLY A 275 43.44 -9.81 19.43
C GLY A 275 42.56 -10.98 19.90
N THR A 276 41.34 -10.65 20.32
CA THR A 276 40.38 -11.61 20.91
C THR A 276 39.79 -12.53 19.85
N SER A 277 39.63 -12.07 18.60
CA SER A 277 39.19 -12.93 17.50
C SER A 277 40.19 -14.05 17.16
N LEU A 278 41.50 -13.76 17.24
CA LEU A 278 42.55 -14.78 17.07
C LEU A 278 42.51 -15.81 18.20
N TRP A 279 42.34 -15.35 19.44
CA TRP A 279 42.16 -16.25 20.58
C TRP A 279 40.93 -17.14 20.39
N ALA A 280 39.78 -16.58 20.01
CA ALA A 280 38.56 -17.34 19.77
C ALA A 280 38.74 -18.38 18.65
N ALA A 281 39.41 -18.01 17.56
CA ALA A 281 39.71 -18.93 16.47
C ALA A 281 40.57 -20.14 16.90
N ARG A 282 41.49 -19.95 17.86
CA ARG A 282 42.25 -21.08 18.45
C ARG A 282 41.34 -22.01 19.23
N ARG A 283 40.49 -21.47 20.12
CA ARG A 283 39.52 -22.28 20.89
C ARG A 283 38.58 -23.07 19.98
N LEU A 284 38.13 -22.46 18.87
CA LEU A 284 37.27 -23.11 17.89
C LEU A 284 37.95 -24.32 17.22
N LEU A 285 39.24 -24.24 16.89
CA LEU A 285 39.97 -25.38 16.34
C LEU A 285 40.28 -26.45 17.39
N GLU A 286 40.52 -26.07 18.64
CA GLU A 286 40.73 -27.00 19.77
C GLU A 286 39.46 -27.77 20.15
N HIS A 287 38.28 -27.17 19.95
CA HIS A 287 36.98 -27.78 20.28
C HIS A 287 36.64 -29.02 19.41
N GLY A 288 37.44 -29.32 18.37
CA GLY A 288 37.44 -30.62 17.68
C GLY A 288 36.21 -30.91 16.82
N ASN A 289 35.41 -29.89 16.47
CA ASN A 289 34.24 -30.01 15.60
C ASN A 289 34.53 -29.49 14.19
N ASP A 290 33.85 -30.06 13.18
CA ASP A 290 33.99 -29.62 11.78
C ASP A 290 33.40 -28.23 11.55
N TYR A 291 32.27 -27.95 12.18
CA TYR A 291 31.65 -26.62 12.18
C TYR A 291 32.13 -25.83 13.40
N ALA A 292 32.42 -24.55 13.22
CA ALA A 292 32.88 -23.69 14.31
C ALA A 292 31.83 -23.57 15.43
N PHE A 293 30.54 -23.55 15.07
CA PHE A 293 29.43 -23.40 16.00
C PHE A 293 28.36 -24.48 15.79
N PRO A 294 28.64 -25.74 16.16
CA PRO A 294 27.77 -26.89 15.86
C PRO A 294 26.37 -26.76 16.49
N ARG A 295 26.20 -25.96 17.55
CA ARG A 295 24.89 -25.68 18.14
C ARG A 295 23.92 -24.98 17.18
N TYR A 296 24.44 -24.27 16.19
CA TYR A 296 23.68 -23.43 15.27
C TYR A 296 23.92 -23.76 13.79
N CYS A 297 24.83 -24.68 13.48
CA CYS A 297 25.20 -25.05 12.13
C CYS A 297 25.53 -26.56 12.05
N ASP A 298 24.84 -27.28 11.17
CA ASP A 298 24.95 -28.75 11.05
C ASP A 298 25.37 -29.22 9.64
N GLY A 299 25.75 -28.28 8.76
CA GLY A 299 26.10 -28.58 7.36
C GLY A 299 24.92 -28.62 6.40
N GLN A 300 23.69 -28.54 6.90
CA GLN A 300 22.48 -28.40 6.08
C GLN A 300 21.82 -27.04 6.32
N THR A 301 21.80 -26.60 7.58
CA THR A 301 21.15 -25.38 8.04
C THR A 301 22.12 -24.55 8.88
N CYS A 302 21.90 -23.23 8.85
CA CYS A 302 22.65 -22.27 9.65
C CYS A 302 21.66 -21.29 10.30
N ASN A 303 21.51 -21.37 11.62
CA ASN A 303 20.49 -20.64 12.38
C ASN A 303 21.07 -19.47 13.17
N ALA A 304 21.48 -18.44 12.44
CA ALA A 304 22.00 -17.19 13.02
C ALA A 304 20.98 -16.44 13.90
N ASN A 305 19.68 -16.65 13.68
CA ASN A 305 18.63 -16.03 14.50
C ASN A 305 18.59 -16.63 15.91
N SER A 306 18.68 -17.97 16.01
CA SER A 306 18.79 -18.64 17.30
C SER A 306 20.05 -18.24 18.04
N ALA A 307 21.19 -18.14 17.33
CA ALA A 307 22.43 -17.63 17.90
C ALA A 307 22.21 -16.20 18.45
N SER A 308 21.68 -15.28 17.64
CA SER A 308 21.38 -13.91 18.07
C SER A 308 20.49 -13.86 19.32
N ALA A 309 19.43 -14.67 19.36
CA ALA A 309 18.51 -14.71 20.49
C ALA A 309 19.18 -15.23 21.77
N ALA A 310 20.09 -16.19 21.64
CA ALA A 310 20.83 -16.74 22.76
C ALA A 310 21.89 -15.75 23.27
N LEU A 311 22.62 -15.07 22.36
CA LEU A 311 23.63 -14.07 22.74
C LEU A 311 23.02 -12.86 23.46
N ASN A 312 21.83 -12.39 23.08
CA ASN A 312 21.16 -11.26 23.74
C ASN A 312 20.56 -11.58 25.12
N LYS A 313 20.59 -12.85 25.56
CA LYS A 313 20.15 -13.24 26.91
C LYS A 313 21.28 -13.20 27.94
N TRP A 314 22.52 -13.08 27.47
CA TRP A 314 23.67 -12.80 28.30
C TRP A 314 23.73 -11.30 28.62
#